data_AF-A0A9W7KMR9-F1
#
_entry.id   AF-A0A9W7KMR9-F1
#
_cell.length_a   1.000
_cell.length_b   1.000
_cell.length_c   1.000
_cell.angle_alpha   90.00
_cell.angle_beta   90.00
_cell.angle_gamma   90.00
#
_symmetry.space_group_name_H-M   'P 1'
#
loop_
_entity.id
_entity.type
_entity.pdbx_description
1 polymer ?
#
loop_
_entity_poly.entity_id
_entity_poly.type
_entity_poly.pdbx_seq_one_letter_code
_entity_poly.pdbx_strand_id
1 'polypeptide(L)'
;GELADHVLEYSDANVAFHQSIIQASGCTLIADLTDRFFIHMRAIRRVTMRRGGRAETSIVEHRDIIDALTRRDADLAERRVREHTLGLARHVEQHCDFLD
;
A
#
# COMPACT_ATOMS: atom_id res chain seq x y z
N GLY A 1 18.76 0.54 13.20
CA GLY A 1 18.54 -0.48 14.26
C GLY A 1 17.63 -1.48 13.63
N GLU A 2 18.05 -2.74 13.53
CA GLU A 2 17.66 -3.71 12.49
C GLU A 2 16.15 -3.73 12.15
N LEU A 3 15.27 -3.69 13.15
CA LEU A 3 13.81 -3.63 12.96
C LEU A 3 13.32 -2.38 12.20
N ALA A 4 13.89 -1.22 12.49
CA ALA A 4 13.56 0.04 11.80
C ALA A 4 14.04 0.03 10.35
N ASP A 5 15.15 -0.65 10.07
CA ASP A 5 15.72 -0.74 8.73
C ASP A 5 14.86 -1.66 7.84
N HIS A 6 14.36 -2.78 8.38
CA HIS A 6 13.40 -3.65 7.68
C HIS A 6 12.07 -2.96 7.37
N VAL A 7 11.56 -2.12 8.27
CA VAL A 7 10.33 -1.34 8.04
C VAL A 7 10.51 -0.32 6.92
N LEU A 8 11.70 0.29 6.82
CA LEU A 8 12.02 1.23 5.76
C LEU A 8 12.13 0.53 4.40
N GLU A 9 12.88 -0.57 4.34
CA GLU A 9 13.03 -1.39 3.13
C GLU A 9 11.68 -1.88 2.62
N TYR A 10 10.83 -2.41 3.50
CA TYR A 10 9.48 -2.82 3.13
C TYR A 10 8.64 -1.64 2.61
N SER A 11 8.72 -0.47 3.26
CA SER A 11 7.95 0.71 2.84
C SER A 11 8.30 1.15 1.42
N ASP A 12 9.59 1.10 1.06
CA ASP A 12 10.05 1.48 -0.28
C ASP A 12 9.65 0.41 -1.31
N ALA A 13 9.82 -0.89 -1.00
CA ALA A 13 9.37 -1.99 -1.85
C ALA A 13 7.85 -1.94 -2.11
N ASN A 14 7.08 -1.60 -1.09
CA ASN A 14 5.64 -1.43 -1.18
C ASN A 14 5.24 -0.27 -2.11
N VAL A 15 5.94 0.86 -2.07
CA VAL A 15 5.67 1.98 -3.00
C VAL A 15 5.95 1.54 -4.44
N ALA A 16 7.08 0.89 -4.67
CA ALA A 16 7.44 0.37 -6.00
C ALA A 16 6.42 -0.65 -6.52
N PHE A 17 5.86 -1.49 -5.64
CA PHE A 17 4.80 -2.43 -6.01
C PHE A 17 3.55 -1.71 -6.53
N HIS A 18 3.04 -0.71 -5.80
CA HIS A 18 1.88 0.06 -6.25
C HIS A 18 2.15 0.82 -7.55
N GLN A 19 3.33 1.43 -7.71
CA GLN A 19 3.73 2.08 -8.95
C GLN A 19 3.72 1.11 -10.13
N SER A 20 4.20 -0.13 -9.93
CA SER A 20 4.23 -1.16 -10.97
C SER A 20 2.82 -1.53 -11.45
N ILE A 21 1.85 -1.67 -10.55
CA ILE A 21 0.44 -1.94 -10.90
C ILE A 21 -0.13 -0.79 -11.74
N ILE A 22 0.13 0.46 -11.33
CA ILE A 22 -0.40 1.64 -12.02
C ILE A 22 0.22 1.76 -13.41
N GLN A 23 1.53 1.55 -13.54
CA GLN A 23 2.21 1.54 -14.84
C GLN A 23 1.67 0.45 -15.77
N ALA A 24 1.33 -0.72 -15.23
CA ALA A 24 0.73 -1.81 -16.01
C ALA A 24 -0.65 -1.47 -16.58
N SER A 25 -1.35 -0.45 -16.08
CA SER A 25 -2.61 0.03 -16.66
C SER A 25 -2.45 0.70 -18.02
N GLY A 26 -1.24 1.16 -18.37
CA GLY A 26 -0.98 1.92 -19.59
C GLY A 26 -1.60 3.33 -19.62
N CYS A 27 -2.20 3.80 -18.53
CA CYS A 27 -2.85 5.10 -18.45
C CYS A 27 -1.90 6.16 -17.87
N THR A 28 -1.28 6.95 -18.74
CA THR A 28 -0.33 8.02 -18.34
C THR A 28 -0.96 9.02 -17.38
N LEU A 29 -2.24 9.39 -17.58
CA LEU A 29 -2.93 10.32 -16.69
C LEU A 29 -3.02 9.80 -15.24
N ILE A 30 -3.34 8.51 -15.07
CA ILE A 30 -3.42 7.89 -13.75
C ILE A 30 -2.02 7.78 -13.12
N ALA A 31 -1.01 7.42 -13.92
CA ALA A 31 0.37 7.38 -13.46
C ALA A 31 0.86 8.75 -12.94
N ASP A 32 0.69 9.81 -13.72
CA ASP A 32 1.12 11.17 -13.36
C ASP A 32 0.40 11.70 -12.12
N LEU A 33 -0.89 11.42 -12.00
CA LEU A 33 -1.69 11.85 -10.85
C LEU A 33 -1.26 11.13 -9.58
N THR A 34 -1.05 9.82 -9.65
CA THR A 34 -0.69 9.01 -8.48
C THR A 34 0.74 9.25 -8.01
N ASP A 35 1.68 9.53 -8.93
CA ASP A 35 3.08 9.85 -8.59
C ASP A 35 3.18 11.07 -7.66
N ARG A 36 2.32 12.06 -7.86
CA ARG A 36 2.21 13.24 -6.99
C ARG A 36 1.68 12.90 -5.59
N PHE A 37 0.86 11.86 -5.45
CA PHE A 37 0.29 11.45 -4.16
C PHE A 37 1.18 10.47 -3.39
N PHE A 38 2.09 9.76 -4.06
CA PHE A 38 2.94 8.77 -3.42
C PHE A 38 3.81 9.33 -2.28
N ILE A 39 4.22 10.60 -2.36
CA ILE A 39 4.99 11.23 -1.28
C ILE A 39 4.18 11.33 0.03
N HIS A 40 2.90 11.66 -0.06
CA HIS A 40 1.98 11.72 1.08
C HIS A 40 1.70 10.32 1.62
N MET A 41 1.48 9.36 0.73
CA MET A 41 1.28 7.96 1.10
C MET A 41 2.51 7.36 1.80
N ARG A 42 3.72 7.71 1.38
CA ARG A 42 4.96 7.26 2.05
C ARG A 42 5.04 7.76 3.49
N ALA A 43 4.66 9.02 3.74
CA ALA A 43 4.63 9.59 5.08
C ALA A 43 3.61 8.87 5.97
N ILE A 44 2.38 8.67 5.48
CA ILE A 44 1.31 7.95 6.20
C ILE A 44 1.73 6.52 6.52
N ARG A 45 2.31 5.81 5.54
CA ARG A 45 2.78 4.42 5.76
C ARG A 45 3.89 4.36 6.80
N ARG A 46 4.88 5.24 6.76
CA ARG A 46 5.95 5.26 7.77
C ARG A 46 5.41 5.46 9.20
N VAL A 47 4.37 6.27 9.37
CA VAL A 47 3.73 6.51 10.66
C VAL A 47 2.90 5.30 11.11
N THR A 48 2.09 4.73 10.22
CA THR A 48 1.17 3.62 10.53
C THR A 48 1.87 2.28 10.71
N MET A 49 2.96 2.02 9.98
CA MET A 49 3.72 0.76 10.03
C MET A 49 4.37 0.47 11.38
N ARG A 50 4.56 1.49 12.22
CA ARG A 50 5.13 1.36 13.57
C ARG A 50 4.08 1.04 14.65
N ARG A 51 2.80 0.92 14.28
CA ARG A 51 1.68 0.79 15.24
C ARG A 51 0.73 -0.34 14.86
N GLY A 52 0.38 -1.16 15.83
CA GLY A 52 -0.79 -2.06 15.76
C GLY A 52 -0.71 -3.20 14.73
N GLY A 53 0.46 -3.75 14.43
CA GLY A 53 0.59 -4.92 13.54
C GLY A 53 0.20 -4.68 12.07
N ARG A 54 0.18 -3.41 11.63
CA ARG A 54 -0.23 -3.05 10.26
C ARG A 54 0.70 -3.64 9.20
N ALA A 55 1.98 -3.80 9.55
CA ALA A 55 3.03 -4.30 8.66
C ALA A 55 2.73 -5.74 8.20
N GLU A 56 2.46 -6.62 9.16
CA GLU A 56 2.16 -8.03 8.93
C GLU A 56 0.89 -8.18 8.10
N THR A 57 -0.18 -7.44 8.45
CA THR A 57 -1.42 -7.40 7.66
C THR A 57 -1.16 -6.93 6.24
N SER A 58 -0.33 -5.89 6.06
CA SER A 58 -0.01 -5.34 4.74
C SER A 58 0.70 -6.36 3.86
N ILE A 59 1.61 -7.16 4.42
CA ILE A 59 2.34 -8.20 3.68
C ILE A 59 1.37 -9.25 3.16
N VAL A 60 0.40 -9.67 3.97
CA VAL A 60 -0.62 -10.65 3.56
C VAL A 60 -1.52 -10.08 2.47
N GLU A 61 -2.00 -8.84 2.63
CA GLU A 61 -2.82 -8.16 1.62
C GLU A 61 -2.11 -8.06 0.26
N HIS A 62 -0.81 -7.74 0.24
CA HIS A 62 -0.05 -7.67 -1.02
C HIS A 62 0.14 -9.03 -1.68
N ARG A 63 0.34 -10.09 -0.90
CA ARG A 63 0.42 -11.46 -1.46
C ARG A 63 -0.88 -11.84 -2.15
N ASP A 64 -2.03 -11.55 -1.52
CA ASP A 64 -3.34 -11.80 -2.13
C ASP A 64 -3.55 -11.04 -3.44
N ILE A 65 -3.07 -9.79 -3.52
CA ILE A 65 -3.11 -8.99 -4.76
C ILE A 65 -2.22 -9.60 -5.84
N ILE A 66 -0.98 -9.98 -5.49
CA ILE A 66 -0.02 -10.60 -6.42
C ILE A 66 -0.59 -11.91 -6.98
N ASP A 67 -1.22 -12.73 -6.14
CA ASP A 67 -1.81 -13.99 -6.56
C ASP A 67 -2.97 -13.77 -7.55
N ALA A 68 -3.83 -12.78 -7.29
CA ALA A 68 -4.92 -12.40 -8.20
C ALA A 68 -4.38 -11.92 -9.55
N LEU A 69 -3.36 -11.05 -9.54
CA LEU A 69 -2.69 -10.55 -10.75
C LEU A 69 -2.03 -11.69 -11.54
N THR A 70 -1.34 -12.60 -10.86
CA THR A 70 -0.66 -13.75 -11.48
C THR A 70 -1.64 -14.69 -12.17
N ARG A 71 -2.83 -14.87 -11.58
CA ARG A 71 -3.93 -15.64 -12.18
C ARG A 71 -4.66 -14.89 -13.30
N ARG A 72 -4.33 -13.62 -13.54
CA ARG A 72 -5.02 -12.71 -14.47
C ARG A 72 -6.50 -12.55 -14.16
N ASP A 73 -6.88 -12.67 -12.89
CA ASP A 73 -8.25 -12.45 -12.42
C ASP A 73 -8.42 -10.97 -12.07
N ALA A 74 -8.89 -10.20 -13.05
CA ALA A 74 -9.01 -8.75 -12.93
C ALA A 74 -10.01 -8.34 -11.84
N ASP A 75 -11.14 -9.05 -11.72
CA ASP A 75 -12.18 -8.74 -10.74
C ASP A 75 -11.70 -9.02 -9.32
N LEU A 76 -10.97 -10.12 -9.12
CA LEU A 76 -10.35 -10.40 -7.82
C LEU A 76 -9.27 -9.38 -7.48
N ALA A 77 -8.41 -9.02 -8.44
CA ALA A 77 -7.36 -8.04 -8.21
C ALA A 77 -7.96 -6.67 -7.81
N GLU A 78 -9.01 -6.22 -8.49
CA GLU A 78 -9.73 -4.98 -8.17
C GLU A 78 -10.28 -5.00 -6.73
N ARG A 79 -10.99 -6.05 -6.34
CA ARG A 79 -11.54 -6.19 -4.99
C ARG A 79 -10.44 -6.15 -3.93
N ARG A 80 -9.34 -6.90 -4.12
CA ARG A 80 -8.24 -6.97 -3.15
C ARG A 80 -7.51 -5.65 -3.00
N VAL A 81 -7.25 -4.93 -4.09
CA VAL A 81 -6.64 -3.59 -4.05
C VAL A 81 -7.56 -2.59 -3.33
N ARG A 82 -8.86 -2.65 -3.59
CA ARG A 82 -9.86 -1.79 -2.92
C ARG A 82 -9.92 -2.07 -1.42
N GLU A 83 -10.01 -3.33 -1.03
CA GLU A 83 -10.03 -3.77 0.38
C GLU A 83 -8.76 -3.35 1.13
N HIS A 84 -7.59 -3.55 0.54
CA HIS A 84 -6.30 -3.12 1.10
C HIS A 84 -6.27 -1.61 1.37
N THR A 85 -6.74 -0.81 0.41
CA THR A 85 -6.72 0.66 0.50
C THR A 85 -7.67 1.15 1.60
N LEU A 86 -8.90 0.64 1.63
CA LEU A 86 -9.89 0.99 2.66
C LEU A 86 -9.52 0.42 4.05
N GLY A 87 -8.81 -0.72 4.09
CA GLY A 87 -8.24 -1.29 5.31
C GLY A 87 -7.21 -0.35 5.94
N LEU A 88 -6.32 0.25 5.13
CA LEU A 88 -5.38 1.25 5.62
C LEU A 88 -6.10 2.50 6.18
N ALA A 89 -7.12 3.00 5.47
CA ALA A 89 -7.89 4.16 5.92
C ALA A 89 -8.52 3.92 7.30
N ARG A 90 -9.21 2.78 7.49
CA ARG A 90 -9.78 2.39 8.79
C ARG A 90 -8.70 2.24 9.87
N HIS A 91 -7.54 1.69 9.54
CA HIS A 91 -6.44 1.56 10.51
C HIS A 91 -5.93 2.93 10.97
N VAL A 92 -5.80 3.88 10.05
CA VAL A 92 -5.43 5.28 10.36
C VAL A 92 -6.46 5.90 11.28
N GLU A 93 -7.75 5.81 10.95
CA GLU A 93 -8.84 6.36 11.76
C GLU A 93 -8.85 5.79 13.19
N GLN A 94 -8.49 4.52 13.36
CA GLN A 94 -8.52 3.84 14.67
C GLN A 94 -7.25 4.02 15.52
N HIS A 95 -6.10 4.34 14.92
CA HIS A 95 -4.80 4.29 15.60
C HIS A 95 -3.93 5.55 15.46
N CYS A 96 -4.39 6.54 14.70
CA CYS A 96 -3.68 7.80 14.48
C CYS A 96 -4.52 9.00 14.93
N ASP A 97 -4.47 9.31 16.23
CA ASP A 97 -5.08 10.50 16.86
C ASP A 97 -4.38 11.84 16.49
N PHE A 98 -3.88 12.02 15.26
CA PHE A 98 -3.05 13.18 14.88
C PHE A 98 -3.76 14.24 14.01
N LEU A 99 -5.09 14.26 13.96
CA LEU A 99 -5.85 15.25 13.19
C LEU A 99 -6.81 16.12 14.03
N ASP A 100 -6.56 16.23 15.33
CA ASP A 100 -7.12 17.26 16.21
C ASP A 100 -6.02 18.23 16.68
#